data_AF-A0A024UCH3-F1
#
_entry.id   AF-A0A024UCH3-F1
#
_cell.length_a   1.000
_cell.length_b   1.000
_cell.length_c   1.000
_cell.angle_alpha   90.00
_cell.angle_beta   90.00
_cell.angle_gamma   90.00
#
_symmetry.space_group_name_H-M   'P 1'
#
loop_
_entity.id
_entity.type
_entity.pdbx_description
1 polymer ?
#
loop_
_entity_poly.entity_id
_entity_poly.type
_entity_poly.pdbx_seq_one_letter_code
_entity_poly.pdbx_strand_id
1 'polypeptide(L)'
;MRPLDDPDFIWPELEAIIKAHKAMEEPPTPAILHDDDILTVIRVMLAESRLAETEWDYLHPVVQENLNQPQTQALGGTSTMFAFTGLDPTIPLNIIAGSINRKLYADSMTEINWERQNITIAMNALRQSLQEIHSKF
;
A
#
# COMPACT_ATOMS: atom_id res chain seq x y z
N MET A 1 6.09 -12.15 25.64
CA MET A 1 7.23 -12.05 24.71
C MET A 1 6.73 -12.45 23.34
N ARG A 2 7.01 -11.65 22.32
CA ARG A 2 6.79 -12.08 20.93
C ARG A 2 7.79 -13.20 20.63
N PRO A 3 7.50 -14.14 19.73
CA PRO A 3 8.45 -15.19 19.34
C PRO A 3 9.82 -14.64 18.89
N LEU A 4 9.83 -13.44 18.31
CA LEU A 4 11.03 -12.72 17.88
C LEU A 4 11.86 -12.12 19.01
N ASP A 5 11.31 -12.07 20.24
CA ASP A 5 12.02 -11.58 21.42
C ASP A 5 12.77 -12.73 22.15
N ASP A 6 12.68 -13.97 21.65
CA ASP A 6 13.37 -15.15 22.19
C ASP A 6 14.77 -15.30 21.55
N PRO A 7 15.86 -15.26 22.34
CA PRO A 7 17.23 -15.41 21.81
C PRO A 7 17.49 -16.78 21.17
N ASP A 8 16.67 -17.79 21.47
CA ASP A 8 16.75 -19.13 20.89
C ASP A 8 15.77 -19.32 19.73
N PHE A 9 15.18 -18.24 19.20
CA PHE A 9 14.25 -18.31 18.08
C PHE A 9 14.94 -18.78 16.79
N ILE A 10 14.51 -19.94 16.30
CA ILE A 10 14.95 -20.50 15.02
C ILE A 10 13.88 -20.22 13.97
N TRP A 11 14.27 -19.58 12.87
CA TRP A 11 13.35 -19.32 11.77
C TRP A 11 12.85 -20.65 11.19
N PRO A 12 11.53 -20.82 10.99
CA PRO A 12 10.99 -22.04 10.39
C PRO A 12 11.43 -22.17 8.93
N GLU A 13 11.66 -23.40 8.49
CA GLU A 13 11.89 -23.71 7.08
C GLU A 13 10.65 -23.41 6.23
N LEU A 14 10.87 -23.13 4.94
CA LEU A 14 9.79 -22.76 4.00
C LEU A 14 8.62 -23.75 4.02
N GLU A 15 8.92 -25.04 4.13
CA GLU A 15 7.91 -26.10 4.21
C GLU A 15 7.06 -26.03 5.49
N ALA A 16 7.68 -25.65 6.61
CA ALA A 16 6.97 -25.45 7.87
C ALA A 16 6.05 -24.22 7.81
N ILE A 17 6.48 -23.15 7.13
CA ILE A 17 5.66 -21.95 6.88
C ILE A 17 4.46 -22.31 5.99
N ILE A 18 4.68 -23.03 4.89
CA ILE A 18 3.61 -23.49 3.98
C ILE A 18 2.61 -24.38 4.72
N LYS A 19 3.10 -25.31 5.54
CA LYS A 19 2.24 -26.21 6.32
C LYS A 19 1.44 -25.46 7.37
N ALA A 20 2.03 -24.50 8.06
CA ALA A 20 1.33 -23.65 9.01
C ALA A 20 0.24 -22.82 8.31
N HIS A 21 0.54 -22.26 7.15
CA HIS A 21 -0.40 -21.49 6.34
C HIS A 21 -1.59 -22.35 5.85
N LYS A 22 -1.34 -23.63 5.54
CA LYS A 22 -2.39 -24.60 5.17
C LYS A 22 -3.18 -25.14 6.37
N ALA A 23 -2.62 -25.08 7.58
CA ALA A 23 -3.23 -25.58 8.80
C ALA A 23 -4.04 -24.51 9.56
N MET A 24 -3.90 -23.23 9.19
CA MET A 24 -4.87 -22.21 9.55
C MET A 24 -6.19 -22.57 8.87
N GLU A 25 -7.23 -22.84 9.68
CA GLU A 25 -8.60 -23.09 9.20
C GLU A 25 -9.02 -22.02 8.20
N GLU A 26 -9.86 -22.41 7.23
CA GLU A 26 -10.36 -21.49 6.20
C GLU A 26 -10.82 -20.18 6.84
N PRO A 27 -10.35 -19.02 6.32
CA PRO A 27 -10.64 -17.74 6.93
C PRO A 27 -12.15 -17.54 7.04
N PRO A 28 -12.66 -16.98 8.16
CA PRO A 28 -14.07 -16.69 8.31
C PRO A 28 -14.49 -15.74 7.19
N THR A 29 -15.30 -16.22 6.23
CA THR A 29 -15.94 -15.51 5.11
C THR A 29 -15.10 -14.36 4.49
N PRO A 30 -14.59 -14.51 3.26
CA PRO A 30 -13.47 -13.71 2.78
C PRO A 30 -13.76 -12.21 2.91
N ALA A 31 -12.95 -11.51 3.72
CA ALA A 31 -12.68 -10.11 3.41
C ALA A 31 -11.87 -10.12 2.12
N ILE A 32 -12.55 -9.91 1.01
CA ILE A 32 -11.91 -9.86 -0.31
C ILE A 32 -11.27 -8.47 -0.38
N LEU A 33 -9.94 -8.38 -0.19
CA LEU A 33 -9.20 -7.38 -0.97
C LEU A 33 -9.49 -7.80 -2.41
N HIS A 34 -10.30 -7.03 -3.13
CA HIS A 34 -10.35 -7.32 -4.55
C HIS A 34 -8.97 -6.92 -5.04
N ASP A 35 -8.22 -7.83 -5.68
CA ASP A 35 -6.96 -7.46 -6.35
C ASP A 35 -7.19 -6.23 -7.28
N ASP A 36 -8.44 -6.06 -7.71
CA ASP A 36 -8.95 -4.89 -8.40
C ASP A 36 -8.84 -3.55 -7.64
N ASP A 37 -8.80 -3.48 -6.31
CA ASP A 37 -8.80 -2.20 -5.59
C ASP A 37 -7.47 -1.45 -5.75
N ILE A 38 -6.35 -2.16 -5.59
CA ILE A 38 -5.01 -1.62 -5.87
C ILE A 38 -4.86 -1.34 -7.36
N LEU A 39 -5.31 -2.27 -8.22
CA LEU A 39 -5.27 -2.06 -9.67
C LEU A 39 -6.13 -0.88 -10.11
N THR A 40 -7.25 -0.61 -9.45
CA THR A 40 -8.13 0.53 -9.70
C THR A 40 -7.44 1.83 -9.34
N VAL A 41 -6.79 1.90 -8.17
CA VAL A 41 -5.96 3.06 -7.79
C VAL A 41 -4.87 3.31 -8.83
N ILE A 42 -4.13 2.27 -9.23
CA ILE A 42 -3.06 2.39 -10.23
C ILE A 42 -3.61 2.87 -11.58
N ARG A 43 -4.73 2.29 -12.07
CA ARG A 43 -5.37 2.70 -13.33
C ARG A 43 -5.84 4.16 -13.30
N VAL A 44 -6.47 4.60 -12.21
CA VAL A 44 -6.90 5.99 -12.04
C VAL A 44 -5.68 6.91 -12.03
N MET A 45 -4.64 6.56 -11.28
CA MET A 45 -3.43 7.38 -11.19
C MET A 45 -2.67 7.44 -12.52
N LEU A 46 -2.59 6.35 -13.29
CA LEU A 46 -2.04 6.34 -14.65
C LEU A 46 -2.78 7.32 -15.56
N ALA A 47 -4.12 7.29 -15.54
CA ALA A 47 -4.94 8.19 -16.34
C ALA A 47 -4.77 9.67 -15.95
N GLU A 48 -4.75 9.97 -14.65
CA GLU A 48 -4.62 11.34 -14.13
C GLU A 48 -3.21 11.92 -14.32
N SER A 49 -2.18 11.07 -14.27
CA SER A 49 -0.77 11.43 -14.51
C SER A 49 -0.36 11.36 -15.98
N ARG A 50 -1.24 10.86 -16.86
CA ARG A 50 -0.98 10.64 -18.30
C ARG A 50 0.23 9.73 -18.56
N LEU A 51 0.46 8.78 -17.65
CA LEU A 51 1.46 7.73 -17.81
C LEU A 51 0.89 6.59 -18.67
N ALA A 52 1.78 5.90 -19.39
CA ALA A 52 1.40 4.67 -20.09
C ALA A 52 1.18 3.54 -19.07
N GLU A 53 0.35 2.55 -19.42
CA GLU A 53 0.10 1.39 -18.54
C GLU A 53 1.40 0.63 -18.19
N THR A 54 2.39 0.63 -19.07
CA THR A 54 3.72 0.05 -18.85
C THR A 54 4.57 0.79 -17.82
N GLU A 55 4.16 1.99 -17.40
CA GLU A 55 4.88 2.89 -16.49
C GLU A 55 4.26 2.89 -15.07
N TRP A 56 3.45 1.87 -14.75
CA TRP A 56 2.78 1.75 -13.46
C TRP A 56 3.75 1.67 -12.28
N ASP A 57 4.97 1.18 -12.51
CA ASP A 57 6.02 1.00 -11.53
C ASP A 57 6.46 2.32 -10.90
N TYR A 58 6.35 3.43 -11.64
CA TYR A 58 6.62 4.77 -11.11
C TYR A 58 5.59 5.25 -10.07
N LEU A 59 4.36 4.72 -10.10
CA LEU A 59 3.30 5.08 -9.15
C LEU A 59 3.47 4.33 -7.82
N HIS A 60 4.17 3.19 -7.83
CA HIS A 60 4.26 2.31 -6.67
C HIS A 60 4.80 3.00 -5.40
N PRO A 61 5.92 3.75 -5.43
CA PRO A 61 6.43 4.42 -4.23
C PRO A 61 5.43 5.43 -3.66
N VAL A 62 4.73 6.13 -4.54
CA VAL A 62 3.78 7.19 -4.20
C VAL A 62 2.50 6.62 -3.58
N VAL A 63 1.98 5.53 -4.15
CA VAL A 63 0.82 4.80 -3.58
C VAL A 63 1.17 4.19 -2.22
N GLN A 64 2.31 3.49 -2.13
CA GLN A 64 2.72 2.82 -0.88
C GLN A 64 2.90 3.84 0.25
N GLU A 65 3.56 4.95 -0.03
CA GLU A 65 3.81 5.97 0.97
C GLU A 65 2.49 6.64 1.40
N ASN A 66 1.58 6.94 0.47
CA ASN A 66 0.25 7.48 0.78
C ASN A 66 -0.64 6.55 1.63
N LEU A 67 -0.42 5.24 1.55
CA LEU A 67 -1.09 4.24 2.40
C LEU A 67 -0.47 4.17 3.80
N ASN A 68 0.84 4.41 3.92
CA ASN A 68 1.57 4.22 5.18
C ASN A 68 1.53 5.43 6.11
N GLN A 69 1.24 6.64 5.60
CA GLN A 69 1.22 7.87 6.39
C GLN A 69 -0.03 8.07 7.27
N PRO A 70 -1.27 7.84 6.78
CA PRO A 70 -2.46 8.12 7.57
C PRO A 70 -2.58 7.19 8.78
N GLN A 71 -3.14 7.71 9.87
CA GLN A 71 -3.50 6.91 11.02
C GLN A 71 -4.62 5.93 10.68
N THR A 72 -4.55 4.73 11.23
CA THR A 72 -5.58 3.70 11.05
C THR A 72 -6.05 3.17 12.40
N GLN A 73 -7.35 2.92 12.54
CA GLN A 73 -7.90 2.36 13.77
C GLN A 73 -7.40 0.94 14.03
N ALA A 74 -7.10 0.18 12.96
CA ALA A 74 -6.50 -1.15 13.03
C ALA A 74 -5.17 -1.17 13.81
N LEU A 75 -4.41 -0.08 13.76
CA LEU A 75 -3.15 0.07 14.47
C LEU A 75 -3.29 0.91 15.76
N GLY A 76 -4.46 0.88 16.40
CA GLY A 76 -4.72 1.63 17.63
C GLY A 76 -4.68 3.15 17.45
N GLY A 77 -5.03 3.64 16.26
CA GLY A 77 -4.99 5.06 15.92
C GLY A 77 -3.58 5.56 15.52
N THR A 78 -2.64 4.65 15.24
CA THR A 78 -1.30 5.01 14.74
C THR A 78 -1.21 4.80 13.23
N SER A 79 -0.20 5.41 12.59
CA SER A 79 0.11 5.16 11.19
C SER A 79 1.02 3.93 11.04
N THR A 80 0.96 3.27 9.88
CA THR A 80 1.89 2.18 9.56
C THR A 80 3.33 2.66 9.63
N MET A 81 3.61 3.88 9.15
CA MET A 81 4.93 4.50 9.25
C MET A 81 5.43 4.53 10.70
N PHE A 82 4.62 5.05 11.63
CA PHE A 82 4.98 5.13 13.04
C PHE A 82 5.10 3.74 13.67
N ALA A 83 4.15 2.85 13.41
CA ALA A 83 4.15 1.50 13.99
C ALA A 83 5.39 0.69 13.62
N PHE A 84 5.89 0.84 12.38
CA PHE A 84 7.04 0.08 11.90
C PHE A 84 8.39 0.76 12.14
N THR A 85 8.45 2.09 12.13
CA THR A 85 9.73 2.83 12.17
C THR A 85 9.94 3.65 13.44
N GLY A 86 8.88 3.92 14.20
CA GLY A 86 8.89 4.86 15.33
C GLY A 86 9.01 6.33 14.92
N LEU A 87 8.99 6.64 13.61
CA LEU A 87 9.05 8.00 13.09
C LEU A 87 7.64 8.58 12.92
N ASP A 88 7.50 9.87 13.19
CA ASP A 88 6.24 10.57 12.94
C ASP A 88 5.88 10.54 11.45
N PRO A 89 4.60 10.33 11.10
CA PRO A 89 4.17 10.38 9.72
C PRO A 89 4.41 11.75 9.10
N THR A 90 4.84 11.74 7.84
CA THR A 90 5.15 12.91 7.03
C THR A 90 4.08 13.16 5.98
N ILE A 91 4.23 14.26 5.24
CA ILE A 91 3.36 14.54 4.09
C ILE A 91 3.63 13.48 3.01
N PRO A 92 2.56 12.89 2.41
CA PRO A 92 2.75 11.90 1.38
C PRO A 92 3.53 12.40 0.17
N LEU A 93 4.33 11.52 -0.44
CA LEU A 93 5.01 11.79 -1.70
C LEU A 93 3.97 12.17 -2.76
N ASN A 94 4.27 13.21 -3.54
CA ASN A 94 3.41 13.71 -4.61
C ASN A 94 4.17 13.92 -5.92
N ILE A 95 5.44 13.53 -6.01
CA ILE A 95 6.25 13.71 -7.21
C ILE A 95 6.75 12.36 -7.69
N ILE A 96 6.64 12.14 -9.00
CA ILE A 96 7.14 10.98 -9.70
C ILE A 96 8.23 11.40 -10.67
N ALA A 97 9.39 10.75 -10.61
CA ALA A 97 10.48 10.94 -11.56
C ALA A 97 10.47 9.80 -12.61
N GLY A 98 9.80 10.03 -13.74
CA GLY A 98 9.70 9.08 -14.85
C GLY A 98 10.70 9.38 -15.97
N SER A 99 11.22 8.34 -16.64
CA SER A 99 12.33 8.50 -17.60
C SER A 99 11.93 8.74 -19.07
N ILE A 100 10.65 8.66 -19.47
CA ILE A 100 10.30 8.44 -20.90
C ILE A 100 9.35 9.50 -21.52
N ASN A 101 9.18 10.68 -20.89
CA ASN A 101 8.62 11.84 -21.60
C ASN A 101 9.47 13.10 -21.54
N ARG A 102 10.80 12.93 -21.65
CA ARG A 102 11.77 14.01 -21.94
C ARG A 102 11.41 14.89 -23.15
N LYS A 103 10.50 14.45 -24.02
CA LYS A 103 10.00 15.22 -25.16
C LYS A 103 8.72 16.03 -24.88
N LEU A 104 7.99 15.76 -23.80
CA LEU A 104 6.74 16.46 -23.46
C LEU A 104 6.86 17.37 -22.24
N TYR A 105 7.81 17.11 -21.33
CA TYR A 105 8.01 17.90 -20.14
C TYR A 105 9.50 18.24 -19.99
N ALA A 106 9.82 19.54 -19.99
CA ALA A 106 11.18 20.04 -19.83
C ALA A 106 11.79 19.63 -18.49
N ASP A 107 10.93 19.39 -17.49
CA ASP A 107 11.28 18.84 -16.19
C ASP A 107 10.72 17.42 -16.10
N SER A 108 11.61 16.44 -15.95
CA SER A 108 11.31 14.99 -15.89
C SER A 108 10.55 14.55 -14.63
N MET A 109 9.64 15.38 -14.14
CA MET A 109 8.87 15.22 -12.91
C MET A 109 7.39 15.38 -13.19
N THR A 110 6.59 14.44 -12.71
CA THR A 110 5.13 14.50 -12.75
C THR A 110 4.61 14.66 -11.35
N GLU A 111 3.88 15.74 -11.10
CA GLU A 111 3.21 15.97 -9.83
C GLU A 111 1.85 15.27 -9.80
N ILE A 112 1.63 14.47 -8.76
CA ILE A 112 0.36 13.84 -8.42
C ILE A 112 -0.42 14.81 -7.52
N ASN A 113 -1.51 15.34 -8.06
CA ASN A 113 -2.47 16.09 -7.26
C ASN A 113 -3.41 15.12 -6.54
N TRP A 114 -3.13 14.85 -5.27
CA TRP A 114 -3.94 14.00 -4.39
C TRP A 114 -5.36 14.51 -4.15
N GLU A 115 -5.65 15.78 -4.39
CA GLU A 115 -6.99 16.36 -4.24
C GLU A 115 -7.91 16.07 -5.43
N ARG A 116 -7.37 15.48 -6.52
CA ARG A 116 -8.19 15.05 -7.67
C ARG A 116 -9.25 14.05 -7.21
N GLN A 117 -10.51 14.38 -7.49
CA GLN A 117 -11.67 13.63 -7.03
C GLN A 117 -11.55 12.13 -7.33
N ASN A 118 -11.11 11.76 -8.52
CA ASN A 118 -10.98 10.35 -8.91
C ASN A 118 -9.92 9.61 -8.07
N ILE A 119 -8.78 10.24 -7.81
CA ILE A 119 -7.69 9.68 -6.98
C ILE A 119 -8.20 9.53 -5.54
N THR A 120 -8.85 10.56 -4.99
CA THR A 120 -9.42 10.53 -3.65
C THR A 120 -10.44 9.41 -3.47
N ILE A 121 -11.34 9.23 -4.45
CA ILE A 121 -12.35 8.16 -4.41
C ILE A 121 -11.66 6.78 -4.41
N ALA A 122 -10.74 6.56 -5.34
CA ALA A 122 -10.03 5.27 -5.46
C ALA A 122 -9.22 4.95 -4.20
N MET A 123 -8.48 5.93 -3.67
CA MET A 123 -7.69 5.75 -2.44
C MET A 123 -8.55 5.49 -1.21
N ASN A 124 -9.70 6.16 -1.09
CA ASN A 124 -10.61 5.93 0.03
C ASN A 124 -11.27 4.56 -0.04
N ALA A 125 -11.65 4.09 -1.24
CA ALA A 125 -12.13 2.74 -1.44
C ALA A 125 -11.08 1.70 -1.02
N LEU A 126 -9.83 1.87 -1.47
CA LEU A 126 -8.72 0.98 -1.08
C LEU A 126 -8.50 0.98 0.44
N ARG A 127 -8.51 2.15 1.10
CA ARG A 127 -8.39 2.24 2.56
C ARG A 127 -9.53 1.54 3.28
N GLN A 128 -10.75 1.67 2.78
CA GLN A 128 -11.91 0.99 3.35
C GLN A 128 -11.76 -0.53 3.23
N SER A 129 -11.40 -1.05 2.05
CA SER A 129 -11.14 -2.48 1.86
C SER A 129 -10.07 -3.01 2.81
N LEU A 130 -8.97 -2.26 3.00
CA LEU A 130 -7.91 -2.61 3.96
C LEU A 130 -8.39 -2.60 5.41
N GLN A 131 -9.21 -1.63 5.80
CA GLN A 131 -9.79 -1.57 7.15
C GLN A 131 -10.74 -2.75 7.39
N GLU A 132 -11.57 -3.11 6.42
CA GLU A 132 -12.48 -4.26 6.53
C GLU A 132 -11.70 -5.55 6.74
N ILE A 133 -10.58 -5.75 6.03
CA ILE A 133 -9.68 -6.89 6.24
C ILE A 133 -9.14 -6.91 7.67
N HIS A 134 -8.61 -5.79 8.15
CA HIS A 134 -8.00 -5.72 9.49
C HIS A 134 -9.02 -5.82 10.63
N SER A 135 -10.28 -5.47 10.39
CA SER A 135 -11.36 -5.56 11.39
C SER A 135 -11.81 -6.99 11.71
N LYS A 136 -11.43 -7.96 10.86
CA LYS A 136 -11.82 -9.37 11.00
C LYS A 136 -10.78 -10.24 11.72
N PHE A 137 -9.69 -9.65 12.20
CA PHE A 137 -8.64 -10.32 12.98
C PHE A 137 -8.62 -9.78 14.42
#